data_AF-A0A820NQ19-F1
#
_entry.id   AF-A0A820NQ19-F1
#
_cell.length_a   1.000
_cell.length_b   1.000
_cell.length_c   1.000
_cell.angle_alpha   90.00
_cell.angle_beta   90.00
_cell.angle_gamma   90.00
#
_symmetry.space_group_name_H-M   'P 1'
#
loop_
_entity.id
_entity.type
_entity.pdbx_description
1 polymer ?
#
loop_
_entity_poly.entity_id
_entity_poly.type
_entity_poly.pdbx_seq_one_letter_code
_entity_poly.pdbx_strand_id
1 'polypeptide(L)'
;EIKMNKEQRAAFLIITNHLDGNSRCRKDDNNGQLIMCIPGCGGTGKSQLIRALTKYFFVTKRIQMMRKLAPTGIAAAEIDGMTIHSFLGEQRNSGKPRIVKPGDSKLEKEWRPV
;
A
#
# COMPACT_ATOMS: atom_id res chain seq x y z
N GLU A 1 -19.11 -0.14 -7.31
CA GLU A 1 -18.71 1.27 -7.45
C GLU A 1 -17.89 1.68 -6.22
N ILE A 2 -16.88 2.55 -6.33
CA ILE A 2 -16.04 2.93 -5.18
C ILE A 2 -16.60 4.23 -4.59
N LYS A 3 -17.22 4.13 -3.41
CA LYS A 3 -17.73 5.29 -2.67
C LYS A 3 -16.59 5.98 -1.94
N MET A 4 -16.45 7.30 -2.13
CA MET A 4 -15.45 8.14 -1.47
C MET A 4 -16.12 9.29 -0.73
N ASN A 5 -15.56 9.70 0.41
CA ASN A 5 -15.95 10.96 1.06
C ASN A 5 -15.32 12.17 0.36
N LYS A 6 -15.60 13.39 0.84
CA LYS A 6 -15.14 14.63 0.20
C LYS A 6 -13.61 14.73 0.19
N GLU A 7 -12.97 14.35 1.29
CA GLU A 7 -11.53 14.41 1.50
C GLU A 7 -10.78 13.40 0.64
N GLN A 8 -11.27 12.16 0.59
CA GLN A 8 -10.76 11.10 -0.29
C GLN A 8 -10.91 11.49 -1.76
N ARG A 9 -12.06 12.08 -2.14
CA ARG A 9 -12.29 12.57 -3.51
C ARG A 9 -11.33 13.70 -3.87
N ALA A 10 -11.08 14.64 -2.95
CA ALA A 10 -10.12 15.70 -3.16
C ALA A 10 -8.70 15.15 -3.38
N ALA A 11 -8.25 14.23 -2.52
CA ALA A 11 -6.95 13.56 -2.68
C ALA A 11 -6.84 12.79 -4.00
N PHE A 12 -7.90 12.04 -4.36
CA PHE A 12 -7.97 11.32 -5.63
C PHE A 12 -7.82 12.26 -6.83
N LEU A 13 -8.50 13.41 -6.82
CA LEU A 13 -8.42 14.40 -7.90
C LEU A 13 -7.04 15.04 -8.00
N ILE A 14 -6.39 15.35 -6.88
CA ILE A 14 -5.01 15.89 -6.88
C ILE A 14 -4.07 14.89 -7.56
N ILE A 15 -4.13 13.61 -7.18
CA ILE A 15 -3.26 12.57 -7.71
C ILE A 15 -3.53 12.33 -9.20
N THR A 16 -4.80 12.21 -9.60
CA THR A 16 -5.16 11.94 -11.01
C THR A 16 -4.83 13.10 -11.93
N ASN A 17 -5.11 14.34 -11.53
CA ASN A 17 -4.70 15.53 -12.30
C ASN A 17 -3.18 15.64 -12.46
N HIS A 18 -2.41 15.18 -11.47
CA HIS A 18 -0.97 15.08 -11.58
C HIS A 18 -0.51 14.03 -12.58
N LEU A 19 -1.08 12.83 -12.50
CA LEU A 19 -0.76 11.74 -13.43
C LEU A 19 -1.13 12.04 -14.88
N ASP A 20 -2.14 12.87 -15.11
CA ASP A 20 -2.60 13.24 -16.45
C ASP A 20 -1.87 14.45 -17.04
N GLY A 21 -0.90 15.03 -16.30
CA GLY A 21 -0.17 16.22 -16.76
C GLY A 21 -1.00 17.50 -16.73
N ASN A 22 -2.19 17.47 -16.12
CA ASN A 22 -3.05 18.64 -15.91
C ASN A 22 -2.61 19.50 -14.72
N SER A 23 -1.49 19.16 -14.07
CA SER A 23 -0.91 19.96 -13.01
C SER A 23 -0.36 21.26 -13.58
N ARG A 24 -0.84 22.38 -13.04
CA ARG A 24 -0.34 23.74 -13.34
C ARG A 24 1.07 24.00 -12.79
N CYS A 25 1.90 22.98 -12.67
CA CYS A 25 3.29 23.16 -12.24
C CYS A 25 3.95 24.11 -13.24
N ARG A 26 4.48 25.23 -12.72
CA ARG A 26 5.17 26.24 -13.51
C ARG A 26 6.30 25.54 -14.25
N LYS A 27 6.44 25.82 -15.55
CA LYS A 27 7.46 25.23 -16.43
C LYS A 27 8.90 25.39 -15.93
N ASP A 28 9.12 26.29 -14.96
CA ASP A 28 10.44 26.65 -14.45
C ASP A 28 10.82 25.90 -13.16
N ASP A 29 9.90 25.16 -12.53
CA ASP A 29 10.18 24.39 -11.32
C ASP A 29 10.65 22.98 -11.72
N ASN A 30 11.97 22.77 -11.72
CA ASN A 30 12.69 21.52 -12.06
C ASN A 30 12.32 20.27 -11.22
N ASN A 31 11.19 20.25 -10.50
CA ASN A 31 10.81 19.16 -9.61
C ASN A 31 9.33 18.79 -9.74
N GLY A 32 8.92 18.34 -10.93
CA GLY A 32 7.55 17.94 -11.27
C GLY A 32 7.02 16.66 -10.60
N GLN A 33 7.50 16.31 -9.40
CA GLN A 33 7.08 15.12 -8.64
C GLN A 33 6.03 15.50 -7.59
N LEU A 34 4.89 14.78 -7.56
CA LEU A 34 3.93 14.89 -6.46
C LEU A 34 4.40 14.10 -5.23
N ILE A 35 4.74 14.81 -4.15
CA ILE A 35 5.00 14.25 -2.82
C ILE A 35 3.80 14.61 -1.94
N MET A 36 3.01 13.61 -1.53
CA MET A 36 1.76 13.81 -0.80
C MET A 36 1.67 12.89 0.42
N CYS A 37 1.35 13.45 1.58
CA CYS A 37 0.99 12.72 2.79
C CYS A 37 -0.50 12.90 3.08
N ILE A 38 -1.21 11.80 3.34
CA ILE A 38 -2.64 11.81 3.66
C ILE A 38 -2.81 11.27 5.09
N PRO A 39 -2.81 12.15 6.11
CA PRO A 39 -2.95 11.74 7.49
C PRO A 39 -4.40 11.31 7.80
N GLY A 40 -4.57 10.58 8.90
CA GLY A 40 -5.89 10.27 9.45
C GLY A 40 -5.86 9.05 10.36
N CYS A 41 -6.78 8.99 11.32
CA CYS A 41 -6.90 7.88 12.27
C CYS A 41 -7.15 6.53 11.59
N GLY A 42 -6.87 5.42 12.29
CA GLY A 42 -7.29 4.09 11.84
C GLY A 42 -8.80 4.06 11.56
N GLY A 43 -9.23 3.35 10.51
CA GLY A 43 -10.65 3.25 10.15
C GLY A 43 -11.22 4.38 9.29
N THR A 44 -10.47 5.43 8.96
CA THR A 44 -10.97 6.55 8.11
C THR A 44 -11.06 6.24 6.61
N GLY A 45 -10.92 4.97 6.22
CA GLY A 45 -11.05 4.55 4.82
C GLY A 45 -9.88 4.95 3.92
N LYS A 46 -8.66 5.20 4.45
CA LYS A 46 -7.47 5.46 3.61
C LYS A 46 -7.20 4.33 2.61
N SER A 47 -7.40 3.07 2.99
CA SER A 47 -7.31 1.93 2.07
C SER A 47 -8.34 2.00 0.93
N GLN A 48 -9.50 2.63 1.14
CA GLN A 48 -10.51 2.84 0.09
C GLN A 48 -9.99 3.78 -1.00
N LEU A 49 -9.22 4.81 -0.63
CA LEU A 49 -8.55 5.70 -1.59
C LEU A 49 -7.51 4.93 -2.41
N ILE A 50 -6.72 4.04 -1.78
CA ILE A 50 -5.75 3.19 -2.48
C ILE A 50 -6.45 2.25 -3.48
N ARG A 51 -7.61 1.68 -3.11
CA ARG A 51 -8.44 0.88 -4.03
C ARG A 51 -8.98 1.71 -5.20
N ALA A 52 -9.40 2.95 -4.95
CA ALA A 52 -9.86 3.87 -6.00
C ALA A 52 -8.74 4.17 -7.01
N LEU A 53 -7.54 4.49 -6.51
CA LEU A 53 -6.35 4.71 -7.35
C LEU A 53 -5.97 3.45 -8.11
N THR A 54 -5.99 2.28 -7.47
CA THR A 54 -5.72 1.00 -8.15
C THR A 54 -6.66 0.79 -9.33
N LYS A 55 -7.97 1.05 -9.13
CA LYS A 55 -8.96 0.98 -10.22
C LYS A 55 -8.68 2.01 -11.31
N TYR A 56 -8.30 3.24 -10.94
CA TYR A 56 -7.91 4.29 -11.88
C TYR A 56 -6.76 3.83 -12.79
N PHE A 57 -5.64 3.39 -12.21
CA PHE A 57 -4.49 2.90 -12.96
C PHE A 57 -4.82 1.69 -13.85
N PHE A 58 -5.74 0.83 -13.41
CA PHE A 58 -6.24 -0.28 -14.22
C PHE A 58 -7.03 0.21 -15.44
N VAL A 59 -8.03 1.09 -15.26
CA VAL A 59 -8.86 1.57 -16.38
C VAL A 59 -8.09 2.45 -17.35
N THR A 60 -7.08 3.19 -16.89
CA THR A 60 -6.20 3.99 -17.75
C THR A 60 -5.07 3.17 -18.38
N LYS A 61 -5.01 1.84 -18.17
CA LYS A 61 -3.95 0.94 -18.66
C LYS A 61 -2.53 1.36 -18.23
N ARG A 62 -2.39 1.93 -17.03
CA ARG A 62 -1.12 2.40 -16.46
C ARG A 62 -0.69 1.60 -15.23
N ILE A 63 -1.28 0.43 -14.97
CA ILE A 63 -1.05 -0.34 -13.74
C ILE A 63 0.43 -0.63 -13.42
N GLN A 64 1.26 -0.81 -14.47
CA GLN A 64 2.70 -1.00 -14.35
C GLN A 64 3.46 0.19 -13.72
N MET A 65 2.86 1.39 -13.70
CA MET A 65 3.44 2.59 -13.10
C MET A 65 3.18 2.71 -11.59
N MET A 66 2.38 1.81 -11.01
CA MET A 66 1.98 1.87 -9.61
C MET A 66 2.63 0.75 -8.79
N ARG A 67 3.31 1.13 -7.71
CA ARG A 67 3.76 0.21 -6.65
C ARG A 67 3.05 0.56 -5.34
N LYS A 68 2.49 -0.43 -4.65
CA LYS A 68 1.82 -0.28 -3.35
C LYS A 68 2.69 -0.90 -2.27
N LEU A 69 3.08 -0.10 -1.29
CA LEU A 69 3.97 -0.52 -0.22
C LEU A 69 3.31 -0.30 1.14
N ALA A 70 3.60 -1.19 2.10
CA ALA A 70 3.19 -1.01 3.49
C ALA A 70 4.30 -1.44 4.46
N PRO A 71 4.27 -0.99 5.73
CA PRO A 71 5.30 -1.34 6.72
C PRO A 71 5.26 -2.81 7.17
N THR A 72 4.07 -3.43 7.24
CA THR A 72 3.88 -4.81 7.73
C THR A 72 3.24 -5.70 6.68
N GLY A 73 3.45 -7.02 6.79
CA GLY A 73 2.90 -8.00 5.84
C GLY A 73 1.37 -7.99 5.76
N ILE A 74 0.70 -7.86 6.90
CA ILE A 74 -0.77 -7.79 6.96
C ILE A 74 -1.29 -6.53 6.25
N ALA A 75 -0.66 -5.37 6.49
CA ALA A 75 -1.06 -4.12 5.83
C ALA A 75 -0.75 -4.14 4.32
N ALA A 76 0.33 -4.81 3.91
CA ALA A 76 0.65 -5.00 2.50
C ALA A 76 -0.39 -5.88 1.79
N ALA A 77 -0.80 -6.99 2.43
CA ALA A 77 -1.84 -7.87 1.90
C ALA A 77 -3.18 -7.13 1.73
N GLU A 78 -3.57 -6.28 2.69
CA GLU A 78 -4.84 -5.51 2.64
C GLU A 78 -4.96 -4.57 1.42
N ILE A 79 -3.82 -4.14 0.88
CA ILE A 79 -3.77 -3.24 -0.28
C ILE A 79 -3.27 -3.94 -1.54
N ASP A 80 -3.19 -5.27 -1.57
CA ASP A 80 -2.56 -6.06 -2.66
C ASP A 80 -1.19 -5.50 -3.06
N GLY A 81 -0.37 -5.20 -2.05
CA GLY A 81 0.96 -4.62 -2.18
C GLY A 81 2.05 -5.54 -1.64
N MET A 82 3.21 -4.96 -1.37
CA MET A 82 4.34 -5.65 -0.73
C MET A 82 4.89 -4.82 0.42
N THR A 83 5.70 -5.44 1.27
CA THR A 83 6.34 -4.67 2.34
C THR A 83 7.43 -3.76 1.79
N ILE A 84 7.67 -2.62 2.44
CA ILE A 84 8.76 -1.70 2.08
C ILE A 84 10.10 -2.46 2.08
N HIS A 85 10.35 -3.29 3.08
CA HIS A 85 11.57 -4.12 3.17
C HIS A 85 11.70 -5.09 2.00
N SER A 86 10.63 -5.81 1.66
CA SER A 86 10.64 -6.72 0.49
C SER A 86 10.91 -5.98 -0.81
N PHE A 87 10.38 -4.76 -0.97
CA PHE A 87 10.58 -3.94 -2.17
C PHE A 87 12.02 -3.40 -2.28
N LEU A 88 12.60 -2.94 -1.18
CA LEU A 88 13.96 -2.41 -1.14
C LEU A 88 15.05 -3.51 -1.16
N GLY A 89 14.66 -4.78 -1.24
CA GLY A 89 15.60 -5.89 -1.29
C GLY A 89 16.21 -6.23 0.06
N GLU A 90 15.60 -5.80 1.17
CA GLU A 90 15.99 -6.22 2.50
C GLU A 90 15.51 -7.64 2.75
N GLN A 91 16.24 -8.57 2.15
CA GLN A 91 16.23 -9.96 2.54
C GLN A 91 16.70 -9.97 3.99
N ARG A 92 15.79 -10.18 4.95
CA ARG A 92 16.20 -10.80 6.21
C ARG A 92 16.83 -12.10 5.79
N ASN A 93 18.16 -12.10 5.74
CA ASN A 93 19.00 -13.21 5.35
C ASN A 93 18.29 -14.47 5.82
N SER A 94 17.80 -15.28 4.88
CA SER A 94 16.94 -16.43 5.14
C SER A 94 17.70 -17.38 6.07
N GLY A 95 17.56 -17.12 7.37
CA GLY A 95 18.34 -17.74 8.41
C GLY A 95 17.78 -19.10 8.68
N LYS A 96 18.05 -20.04 7.77
CA LYS A 96 17.60 -21.45 7.76
C LYS A 96 16.07 -21.61 7.83
N PRO A 97 15.51 -22.66 7.20
CA PRO A 97 14.12 -23.01 7.48
C PRO A 97 13.95 -23.20 9.00
N ARG A 98 12.88 -22.64 9.57
CA ARG A 98 12.59 -22.74 11.00
C ARG A 98 12.35 -24.23 11.30
N ILE A 99 13.34 -24.90 11.89
CA ILE A 99 13.20 -26.28 12.35
C ILE A 99 12.26 -26.23 13.56
N VAL A 100 11.05 -26.77 13.41
CA VAL A 100 10.11 -26.96 14.53
C VAL A 100 10.81 -27.88 15.53
N LYS A 101 11.10 -27.36 16.72
CA LYS A 101 11.67 -28.19 17.78
C LYS A 101 10.55 -28.99 18.43
N PRO A 102 10.79 -30.22 18.92
CA PRO A 102 9.74 -31.06 19.52
C PRO A 102 8.94 -30.41 20.68
N GLY A 103 9.45 -29.33 21.28
CA GLY A 103 8.76 -28.55 22.31
C GLY A 103 7.71 -27.56 21.78
N ASP A 104 7.81 -27.11 20.52
CA ASP A 104 6.85 -26.18 19.92
C ASP A 104 5.48 -26.86 19.71
N SER A 105 5.48 -28.18 19.46
CA SER A 105 4.28 -29.01 19.39
C SER A 105 3.54 -29.14 20.73
N LYS A 106 4.20 -28.84 21.86
CA LYS A 106 3.61 -28.91 23.19
C LYS A 106 2.67 -27.72 23.44
N LEU A 107 3.12 -26.51 23.09
CA LEU A 107 2.28 -25.30 23.08
C LEU A 107 1.12 -25.45 22.08
N GLU A 108 1.37 -26.01 20.90
CA GLU A 108 0.31 -26.20 19.90
C GLU A 108 -0.77 -27.22 20.33
N LYS A 109 -0.46 -28.14 21.25
CA LYS A 109 -1.43 -29.07 21.85
C LYS A 109 -2.14 -28.48 23.07
N GLU A 110 -1.45 -27.67 23.85
CA GLU A 110 -1.96 -27.03 25.07
C GLU A 110 -3.01 -25.94 24.77
N TRP A 111 -2.96 -25.33 23.58
CA TRP A 111 -3.87 -24.27 23.14
C TRP A 111 -5.01 -24.76 22.22
N ARG A 112 -5.17 -26.07 22.01
CA ARG A 112 -6.35 -26.58 21.31
C ARG A 112 -7.54 -26.53 22.27
N PRO A 113 -8.67 -25.90 21.88
CA PRO A 113 -9.89 -26.00 22.68
C PRO A 113 -10.31 -27.46 22.74
N VAL A 114 -10.66 -27.93 23.95
CA VAL A 114 -11.07 -29.30 24.26
C VAL A 114 -12.32 -29.67 23.46
#